data_AF-A0A946YR53-F1
#
_entry.id   AF-A0A946YR53-F1
#
_cell.length_a   1.000
_cell.length_b   1.000
_cell.length_c   1.000
_cell.angle_alpha   90.00
_cell.angle_beta   90.00
_cell.angle_gamma   90.00
#
_symmetry.space_group_name_H-M   'P 1'
#
loop_
_entity.id
_entity.type
_entity.pdbx_description
1 polymer ?
#
loop_
_entity_poly.entity_id
_entity_poly.type
_entity_poly.pdbx_seq_one_letter_code
_entity_poly.pdbx_strand_id
1 'polypeptide(L)'
;MHSELYNRVLQHLQTIYASEPIDKADLAMLTLQNMRLEHGEFSAASHRNLWSERDVFLVTYGDSIIATATADNAAADYAKPLHILCEFLDTHAEQTINSVHILPFYPYTSDDGFAVADYCAVRKDLGNWQDIR
;
A
#
# COMPACT_ATOMS: atom_id res chain seq x y z
N MET A 1 -23.03 -14.94 17.40
CA MET A 1 -23.58 -14.25 16.21
C MET A 1 -22.38 -13.71 15.44
N HIS A 2 -22.20 -14.10 14.17
CA HIS A 2 -21.05 -13.63 13.38
C HIS A 2 -21.23 -12.15 12.97
N SER A 3 -20.12 -11.43 12.75
CA SER A 3 -20.14 -10.02 12.38
C SER A 3 -20.74 -9.79 10.99
N GLU A 4 -21.19 -8.55 10.71
CA GLU A 4 -21.68 -8.17 9.37
C GLU A 4 -20.62 -8.40 8.29
N LEU A 5 -19.35 -8.06 8.58
CA LEU A 5 -18.23 -8.29 7.68
C LEU A 5 -18.08 -9.78 7.33
N TYR A 6 -18.17 -10.67 8.33
CA TYR A 6 -18.10 -12.12 8.09
C TYR A 6 -19.18 -12.58 7.12
N ASN A 7 -20.43 -12.16 7.32
CA ASN A 7 -21.53 -12.55 6.45
C ASN A 7 -21.31 -12.08 4.99
N ARG A 8 -20.78 -10.87 4.81
CA ARG A 8 -20.43 -10.33 3.48
C ARG A 8 -19.31 -11.12 2.81
N VAL A 9 -18.23 -11.42 3.54
CA VAL A 9 -17.12 -12.24 3.03
C VAL A 9 -17.62 -13.63 2.64
N LEU A 10 -18.41 -14.28 3.51
CA LEU A 10 -19.01 -15.58 3.24
C LEU A 10 -19.86 -15.57 1.97
N GLN A 11 -20.72 -14.57 1.79
CA GLN A 11 -21.55 -14.44 0.59
C GLN A 11 -20.71 -14.30 -0.68
N HIS A 12 -19.63 -13.50 -0.64
CA HIS A 12 -18.71 -13.39 -1.77
C HIS A 12 -18.01 -14.72 -2.08
N LEU A 13 -17.51 -15.42 -1.06
CA LEU A 13 -16.86 -16.72 -1.23
C LEU A 13 -17.82 -17.79 -1.77
N GLN A 14 -19.08 -17.80 -1.32
CA GLN A 14 -20.13 -18.67 -1.85
C GLN A 14 -20.41 -18.40 -3.33
N THR A 15 -20.28 -17.14 -3.76
CA THR A 15 -20.48 -16.74 -5.16
C THR A 15 -19.28 -17.09 -6.03
N ILE A 16 -18.07 -16.72 -5.60
CA ILE A 16 -16.82 -16.90 -6.37
C ILE A 16 -16.44 -18.38 -6.47
N TYR A 17 -16.60 -19.13 -5.38
CA TYR A 17 -16.20 -20.54 -5.27
C TYR A 17 -17.41 -21.49 -5.21
N ALA A 18 -18.50 -21.13 -5.90
CA ALA A 18 -19.76 -21.87 -5.83
C ALA A 18 -19.62 -23.36 -6.16
N SER A 19 -18.77 -23.71 -7.14
CA SER A 19 -18.53 -25.08 -7.60
C SER A 19 -17.47 -25.84 -6.81
N GLU A 20 -16.67 -25.17 -6.00
CA GLU A 20 -15.52 -25.81 -5.34
C GLU A 20 -15.96 -26.61 -4.11
N PRO A 21 -15.44 -27.82 -3.86
CA PRO A 21 -15.79 -28.63 -2.70
C PRO A 21 -15.06 -28.17 -1.42
N ILE A 22 -15.06 -26.86 -1.15
CA ILE A 22 -14.41 -26.22 0.00
C ILE A 22 -15.50 -25.70 0.94
N ASP A 23 -15.26 -25.73 2.26
CA ASP A 23 -16.10 -25.06 3.24
C ASP A 23 -15.86 -23.54 3.18
N LYS A 24 -16.86 -22.78 2.74
CA LYS A 24 -16.78 -21.32 2.61
C LYS A 24 -16.89 -20.62 3.96
N ALA A 25 -17.53 -21.23 4.94
CA ALA A 25 -17.63 -20.68 6.29
C ALA A 25 -16.26 -20.69 6.98
N ASP A 26 -15.53 -21.81 6.85
CA ASP A 26 -14.17 -21.93 7.35
C ASP A 26 -13.21 -21.02 6.58
N LEU A 27 -13.32 -20.97 5.25
CA LEU A 27 -12.51 -20.07 4.44
C LEU A 27 -12.74 -18.60 4.81
N ALA A 28 -13.99 -18.19 5.05
CA ALA A 28 -14.31 -16.83 5.50
C ALA A 28 -13.62 -16.50 6.84
N MET A 29 -13.68 -17.41 7.81
CA MET A 29 -12.98 -17.22 9.09
C MET A 29 -11.47 -17.12 8.91
N LEU A 30 -10.88 -18.01 8.10
CA LEU A 30 -9.45 -18.02 7.84
C LEU A 30 -9.00 -16.72 7.13
N THR A 31 -9.78 -16.22 6.17
CA THR A 31 -9.52 -14.94 5.51
C THR A 31 -9.51 -13.80 6.53
N LEU A 32 -10.53 -13.69 7.38
CA LEU A 32 -10.59 -12.62 8.39
C LEU A 32 -9.41 -12.68 9.35
N GLN A 33 -9.01 -13.88 9.80
CA GLN A 33 -7.86 -14.07 10.69
C GLN A 33 -6.54 -13.67 10.03
N ASN A 34 -6.29 -14.08 8.78
CA ASN A 34 -5.07 -13.70 8.07
C ASN A 34 -4.98 -12.19 7.84
N MET A 35 -6.14 -11.54 7.65
CA MET A 35 -6.24 -10.09 7.52
C MET A 35 -6.27 -9.35 8.88
N ARG A 36 -6.34 -10.07 10.01
CA ARG A 36 -6.45 -9.53 11.38
C ARG A 36 -7.73 -8.71 11.58
N LEU A 37 -8.85 -9.18 11.02
CA LEU A 37 -10.16 -8.53 11.01
C LEU A 37 -11.23 -9.33 11.78
N GLU A 38 -10.84 -10.38 12.50
CA GLU A 38 -11.75 -11.32 13.16
C GLU A 38 -12.51 -10.72 14.36
N HIS A 39 -12.01 -9.63 14.94
CA HIS A 39 -12.56 -9.00 16.14
C HIS A 39 -13.05 -7.56 15.93
N GLY A 40 -13.03 -7.03 14.70
CA GLY A 40 -13.45 -5.66 14.45
C GLY A 40 -14.92 -5.53 14.03
N GLU A 41 -15.60 -4.52 14.55
CA GLU A 41 -16.89 -4.06 14.04
C GLU A 41 -16.67 -3.15 12.83
N PHE A 42 -16.47 -3.76 11.67
CA PHE A 42 -16.28 -3.04 10.42
C PHE A 42 -17.63 -2.72 9.77
N SER A 43 -18.27 -1.65 10.23
CA SER A 43 -19.37 -1.02 9.50
C SER A 43 -18.78 0.04 8.57
N ALA A 44 -18.54 -0.31 7.31
CA ALA A 44 -18.26 0.69 6.30
C ALA A 44 -19.53 1.50 6.07
N ALA A 45 -19.57 2.76 6.54
CA ALA A 45 -20.68 3.66 6.25
C ALA A 45 -20.85 3.75 4.73
N SER A 46 -21.94 3.18 4.21
CA SER A 46 -22.23 3.21 2.78
C SER A 46 -22.40 4.66 2.32
N HIS A 47 -22.02 4.92 1.07
CA HIS A 47 -22.21 6.22 0.40
C HIS A 47 -21.43 7.42 0.97
N ARG A 48 -20.40 7.21 1.78
CA ARG A 48 -19.50 8.30 2.17
C ARG A 48 -18.39 8.49 1.13
N ASN A 49 -18.28 9.69 0.57
CA ASN A 49 -17.08 10.06 -0.18
C ASN A 49 -15.95 10.34 0.81
N LEU A 50 -14.81 9.66 0.62
CA LEU A 50 -13.62 9.87 1.45
C LEU A 50 -12.79 11.08 0.98
N TRP A 51 -13.12 11.61 -0.21
CA TRP A 51 -12.41 12.72 -0.84
C TRP A 51 -13.36 13.88 -1.16
N SER A 52 -12.75 15.02 -1.47
CA SER A 52 -13.34 16.31 -1.76
C SER A 52 -12.53 17.05 -2.83
N GLU A 53 -13.00 18.21 -3.26
CA GLU A 53 -12.27 19.11 -4.16
C GLU A 53 -10.97 19.68 -3.56
N ARG A 54 -10.73 19.48 -2.26
CA ARG A 54 -9.52 19.91 -1.55
C ARG A 54 -8.40 18.87 -1.62
N ASP A 55 -8.68 17.65 -2.10
CA ASP A 55 -7.68 16.58 -2.16
C ASP A 55 -6.84 16.70 -3.43
N VAL A 56 -5.51 16.74 -3.25
CA VAL A 56 -4.53 16.88 -4.33
C VAL A 56 -3.53 15.75 -4.21
N PHE A 57 -3.58 14.84 -5.18
CA PHE A 57 -2.75 13.63 -5.20
C PHE A 57 -1.53 13.82 -6.07
N LEU A 58 -0.37 13.43 -5.56
CA LEU A 58 0.81 13.17 -6.37
C LEU A 58 0.90 11.68 -6.68
N VAL A 59 1.11 11.35 -7.95
CA VAL A 59 1.46 9.99 -8.40
C VAL A 59 2.92 10.01 -8.84
N THR A 60 3.76 9.16 -8.25
CA THR A 60 5.22 9.19 -8.51
C THR A 60 5.84 7.81 -8.33
N TYR A 61 6.97 7.54 -9.00
CA TYR A 61 7.84 6.44 -8.59
C TYR A 61 8.67 6.87 -7.36
N GLY A 62 9.04 5.90 -6.53
CA GLY A 62 9.83 6.14 -5.30
C GLY A 62 11.24 6.68 -5.56
N ASP A 63 11.71 6.60 -6.81
CA ASP A 63 13.02 7.05 -7.30
C ASP A 63 12.91 8.11 -8.40
N SER A 64 11.75 8.77 -8.54
CA SER A 64 11.63 9.92 -9.47
C SER A 64 12.50 11.11 -9.07
N ILE A 65 12.85 11.20 -7.78
CA ILE A 65 13.74 12.22 -7.22
C ILE A 65 14.88 11.49 -6.50
N ILE A 66 16.10 11.74 -6.94
CA ILE A 66 17.31 11.12 -6.42
C ILE A 66 18.37 12.18 -6.13
N ALA A 67 19.23 11.91 -5.17
CA ALA A 67 20.38 12.75 -4.86
C ALA A 67 21.49 12.47 -5.87
N THR A 68 22.07 13.53 -6.42
CA THR A 68 23.31 13.43 -7.20
C THR A 68 24.51 13.56 -6.28
N ALA A 69 25.49 12.69 -6.46
CA ALA A 69 26.78 12.83 -5.78
C ALA A 69 27.44 14.16 -6.16
N THR A 70 27.75 14.98 -5.17
CA THR A 70 28.60 16.17 -5.27
C THR A 70 29.85 15.96 -4.41
N ALA A 71 30.89 16.75 -4.66
CA ALA A 71 32.14 16.68 -3.88
C ALA A 71 31.91 16.94 -2.38
N ASP A 72 30.81 17.64 -2.03
CA ASP A 72 30.52 18.13 -0.69
C ASP A 72 29.64 17.16 0.13
N ASN A 73 28.99 16.19 -0.54
CA ASN A 73 28.09 15.21 0.10
C ASN A 73 28.52 13.74 -0.12
N ALA A 74 29.73 13.51 -0.64
CA ALA A 74 30.27 12.18 -0.98
C ALA A 74 30.45 11.22 0.23
N ALA A 75 30.36 11.73 1.46
CA ALA A 75 30.50 10.95 2.69
C ALA A 75 29.16 10.58 3.36
N ALA A 76 28.03 11.14 2.90
CA ALA A 76 26.73 10.71 3.37
C ALA A 76 26.38 9.41 2.66
N ASP A 77 26.13 8.33 3.42
CA ASP A 77 25.39 7.18 2.93
C ASP A 77 24.20 7.71 2.13
N TYR A 78 24.23 7.55 0.79
CA TYR A 78 23.22 8.10 -0.10
C TYR A 78 21.85 7.78 0.48
N ALA A 79 21.13 8.82 0.92
CA ALA A 79 19.81 8.66 1.47
C ALA A 79 18.99 7.84 0.47
N LYS A 80 18.33 6.80 0.96
CA LYS A 80 17.54 5.91 0.12
C LYS A 80 16.49 6.75 -0.64
N PRO A 81 16.18 6.45 -1.92
CA PRO A 81 15.27 7.26 -2.73
C PRO A 81 13.96 7.64 -2.03
N LEU A 82 13.38 6.75 -1.23
CA LEU A 82 12.16 7.05 -0.44
C LEU A 82 12.37 8.17 0.59
N HIS A 83 13.54 8.23 1.23
CA HIS A 83 13.88 9.31 2.17
C HIS A 83 14.01 10.65 1.45
N ILE A 84 14.67 10.66 0.29
CA ILE A 84 14.84 11.86 -0.52
C ILE A 84 13.50 12.36 -1.03
N LEU A 85 12.64 11.45 -1.50
CA LEU A 85 11.29 11.79 -1.91
C LEU A 85 10.50 12.42 -0.75
N CYS A 86 10.58 11.83 0.45
CA CYS A 86 9.93 12.38 1.64
C CYS A 86 10.43 13.80 1.95
N GLU A 87 11.75 14.00 2.02
CA GLU A 87 12.36 15.31 2.28
C GLU A 87 11.96 16.36 1.23
N PHE A 88 11.93 15.97 -0.05
CA PHE A 88 11.49 16.83 -1.13
C PHE A 88 10.02 17.26 -0.95
N LEU A 89 9.14 16.32 -0.60
CA LEU A 89 7.72 16.60 -0.44
C LEU A 89 7.46 17.49 0.78
N ASP A 90 8.13 17.22 1.89
CA ASP A 90 8.05 18.05 3.10
C ASP A 90 8.56 19.48 2.83
N THR A 91 9.63 19.62 2.04
CA THR A 91 10.24 20.93 1.78
C THR A 91 9.47 21.74 0.73
N HIS A 92 8.95 21.08 -0.30
CA HIS A 92 8.46 21.77 -1.51
C HIS A 92 6.96 21.60 -1.78
N ALA A 93 6.29 20.60 -1.19
CA ALA A 93 4.92 20.23 -1.54
C ALA A 93 3.94 20.20 -0.35
N GLU A 94 4.40 20.34 0.89
CA GLU A 94 3.62 20.22 2.13
C GLU A 94 2.30 21.02 2.11
N GLN A 95 2.31 22.24 1.56
CA GLN A 95 1.12 23.11 1.55
C GLN A 95 0.14 22.84 0.39
N THR A 96 0.48 21.97 -0.55
CA THR A 96 -0.31 21.76 -1.78
C THR A 96 -0.75 20.31 -1.94
N ILE A 97 0.14 19.35 -1.75
CA ILE A 97 -0.15 17.92 -1.92
C ILE A 97 -0.45 17.34 -0.55
N ASN A 98 -1.59 16.67 -0.43
CA ASN A 98 -2.04 16.03 0.82
C ASN A 98 -2.16 14.52 0.72
N SER A 99 -1.81 13.94 -0.43
CA SER A 99 -1.77 12.49 -0.63
C SER A 99 -0.76 12.11 -1.69
N VAL A 100 -0.04 11.02 -1.46
CA VAL A 100 1.00 10.51 -2.37
C VAL A 100 0.70 9.05 -2.68
N HIS A 101 0.55 8.76 -3.97
CA HIS A 101 0.50 7.41 -4.50
C HIS A 101 1.87 7.05 -5.07
N ILE A 102 2.63 6.27 -4.31
CA ILE A 102 3.91 5.73 -4.74
C ILE A 102 3.61 4.51 -5.63
N LEU A 103 4.03 4.59 -6.90
CA LEU A 103 3.98 3.50 -7.86
C LEU A 103 4.78 2.28 -7.36
N PRO A 104 4.58 1.07 -7.91
CA PRO A 104 5.01 -0.16 -7.27
C PRO A 104 6.47 -0.14 -6.78
N PHE A 105 6.62 -0.28 -5.45
CA PHE A 105 7.90 -0.23 -4.73
C PHE A 105 8.34 -1.61 -4.21
N TYR A 106 7.67 -2.67 -4.65
CA TYR A 106 8.04 -4.05 -4.38
C TYR A 106 9.19 -4.50 -5.29
N PRO A 107 9.97 -5.54 -4.92
CA PRO A 107 10.78 -6.28 -5.87
C PRO A 107 9.94 -6.75 -7.06
N TYR A 108 10.45 -6.56 -8.28
CA TYR A 108 9.74 -6.89 -9.52
C TYR A 108 10.68 -7.50 -10.57
N THR A 109 10.11 -8.14 -11.58
CA THR A 109 10.87 -8.79 -12.67
C THR A 109 10.78 -8.07 -14.01
N SER A 110 9.69 -7.35 -14.28
CA SER A 110 9.45 -6.57 -15.50
C SER A 110 8.32 -5.54 -15.30
N ASP A 111 7.90 -4.86 -16.37
CA ASP A 111 6.77 -3.92 -16.40
C ASP A 111 6.87 -2.81 -15.33
N ASP A 112 8.06 -2.21 -15.20
CA ASP A 112 8.35 -1.05 -14.32
C ASP A 112 7.75 -1.13 -12.91
N GLY A 113 7.78 -2.32 -12.30
CA GLY A 113 7.28 -2.56 -10.94
C GLY A 113 5.97 -3.34 -10.87
N PHE A 114 5.22 -3.45 -11.96
CA PHE A 114 3.90 -4.12 -11.97
C PHE A 114 3.99 -5.65 -12.02
N ALA A 115 5.13 -6.23 -12.44
CA ALA A 115 5.38 -7.66 -12.32
C ALA A 115 6.05 -8.01 -10.96
N VAL A 116 5.27 -7.93 -9.88
CA VAL A 116 5.75 -8.11 -8.50
C VAL A 116 6.29 -9.52 -8.26
N ALA A 117 7.50 -9.60 -7.71
CA ALA A 117 8.17 -10.85 -7.32
C ALA A 117 7.93 -11.22 -5.85
N ASP A 118 7.82 -10.22 -4.97
CA ASP A 118 7.64 -10.42 -3.53
C ASP A 118 6.83 -9.28 -2.89
N TYR A 119 5.60 -9.57 -2.46
CA TYR A 119 4.72 -8.60 -1.78
C TYR A 119 5.10 -8.33 -0.31
N CYS A 120 6.02 -9.11 0.26
CA CYS A 120 6.44 -8.98 1.66
C CYS A 120 7.68 -8.10 1.85
N ALA A 121 8.28 -7.62 0.76
CA ALA A 121 9.51 -6.83 0.77
C ALA A 121 9.36 -5.50 0.02
N VAL A 122 10.16 -4.51 0.41
CA VAL A 122 10.39 -3.29 -0.36
C VAL A 122 11.64 -3.49 -1.23
N ARG A 123 11.65 -2.89 -2.42
CA ARG A 123 12.82 -2.88 -3.32
C ARG A 123 14.02 -2.29 -2.58
N LYS A 124 15.09 -3.08 -2.40
CA LYS A 124 16.23 -2.75 -1.51
C LYS A 124 16.99 -1.48 -1.90
N ASP A 125 16.97 -1.14 -3.18
CA ASP A 125 17.54 0.09 -3.73
C ASP A 125 16.70 1.32 -3.36
N LEU A 126 15.37 1.19 -3.22
CA LEU A 126 14.46 2.27 -2.79
C LEU A 126 14.50 2.55 -1.29
N GLY A 127 14.60 1.51 -0.46
CA GLY A 127 14.50 1.63 1.00
C GLY A 127 13.97 0.36 1.66
N ASN A 128 13.23 0.53 2.75
CA ASN A 128 12.65 -0.55 3.54
C ASN A 128 11.27 -0.15 4.11
N TRP A 129 10.59 -1.07 4.80
CA TRP A 129 9.26 -0.81 5.35
C TRP A 129 9.19 0.36 6.36
N GLN A 130 10.29 0.71 7.02
CA GLN A 130 10.34 1.90 7.89
C GLN A 130 10.29 3.19 7.09
N ASP A 131 10.77 3.19 5.84
CA ASP A 131 10.77 4.36 4.95
C ASP A 131 9.39 4.57 4.29
N ILE A 132 8.47 3.59 4.38
CA ILE A 132 7.10 3.65 3.85
C ILE A 132 6.07 4.01 4.92
N ARG A 133 6.43 3.87 6.21
CA ARG A 133 5.50 4.00 7.34
C ARG A 133 5.22 5.42 7.77
#